data_AF-A0A949EVV9-F1
#
_entry.id   AF-A0A949EVV9-F1
#
_cell.length_a   1.000
_cell.length_b   1.000
_cell.length_c   1.000
_cell.angle_alpha   90.00
_cell.angle_beta   90.00
_cell.angle_gamma   90.00
#
_symmetry.space_group_name_H-M   'P 1'
#
loop_
_entity.id
_entity.type
_entity.pdbx_description
1 polymer ?
#
loop_
_entity_poly.entity_id
_entity_poly.type
_entity_poly.pdbx_seq_one_letter_code
_entity_poly.pdbx_strand_id
1 'polypeptide(L)' 'MAPEFGDAIKYEKSITTKIEGAIRYNELSKKLGRPAPVPSIFIDGDLVFDQTPGQEELREFLERYISNAAGKD' A
#
# COMPACT_ATOMS: atom_id res chain seq x y z
N MET A 1 14.09 -4.00 -0.40
CA MET A 1 13.51 -3.87 -1.74
C MET A 1 12.99 -5.24 -2.14
N ALA A 2 11.90 -5.31 -2.90
CA ALA A 2 11.35 -6.56 -3.42
C ALA A 2 11.76 -6.70 -4.90
N PRO A 3 13.03 -7.07 -5.18
CA PRO A 3 13.57 -7.11 -6.54
C PRO A 3 12.81 -8.08 -7.45
N GLU A 4 12.10 -9.06 -6.87
CA GLU A 4 11.25 -9.99 -7.61
C GLU A 4 10.13 -9.30 -8.41
N PHE A 5 9.72 -8.09 -8.02
CA PHE A 5 8.68 -7.33 -8.71
C PHE A 5 9.22 -6.27 -9.68
N GLY A 6 10.55 -6.12 -9.80
CA GLY A 6 11.19 -5.17 -10.72
C GLY A 6 10.55 -3.77 -10.68
N ASP A 7 10.23 -3.23 -11.86
CA ASP A 7 9.56 -1.93 -12.03
C ASP A 7 8.02 -2.02 -12.00
N ALA A 8 7.45 -3.21 -11.77
CA ALA A 8 5.99 -3.41 -11.74
C ALA A 8 5.33 -2.77 -10.51
N ILE A 9 6.11 -2.45 -9.47
CA ILE A 9 5.62 -1.80 -8.25
C ILE A 9 6.45 -0.56 -7.95
N LYS A 10 5.75 0.55 -7.72
CA LYS A 10 6.31 1.72 -7.03
C LYS A 10 5.74 1.78 -5.63
N TYR A 11 6.60 2.00 -4.64
CA TYR A 11 6.18 2.11 -3.25
C TYR A 11 6.83 3.30 -2.57
N GLU A 12 6.14 3.85 -1.58
CA GLU A 12 6.65 4.89 -0.70
C GLU A 12 6.37 4.50 0.75
N LYS A 13 7.35 4.70 1.63
CA LYS A 13 7.15 4.55 3.07
C LYS A 13 6.82 5.89 3.70
N SER A 14 5.57 6.07 4.11
CA SER A 14 5.15 7.26 4.86
C SER A 14 5.32 7.04 6.38
N ILE A 15 6.01 7.96 7.06
CA ILE A 15 6.25 7.91 8.51
C ILE A 15 5.46 9.05 9.17
N THR A 16 4.47 8.71 10.00
CA THR A 16 3.53 9.69 10.58
C THR A 16 4.16 10.71 11.52
N THR A 17 5.35 10.43 12.06
CA THR A 17 6.12 11.39 12.87
C THR A 17 6.86 12.45 12.04
N LYS A 18 6.91 12.28 10.72
CA LYS A 18 7.42 13.29 9.78
C LYS A 18 6.25 14.07 9.19
N ILE A 19 6.44 15.35 8.91
CA ILE A 19 5.41 16.25 8.36
C ILE A 19 4.80 15.66 7.07
N GLU A 20 5.63 15.20 6.14
CA GLU A 20 5.18 14.59 4.87
C GLU A 20 4.31 13.36 5.11
N GLY A 21 4.71 12.47 6.04
CA GLY A 21 3.91 11.29 6.38
C GLY A 21 2.63 11.64 7.14
N ALA A 22 2.62 12.70 7.95
CA ALA A 22 1.43 13.20 8.62
C ALA A 22 0.42 13.79 7.62
N ILE A 23 0.90 14.51 6.58
CA ILE A 23 0.06 15.01 5.49
C ILE A 23 -0.57 13.83 4.76
N ARG A 24 0.26 12.85 4.34
CA ARG A 24 -0.23 11.66 3.63
C ARG A 24 -1.24 10.86 4.45
N TYR A 25 -0.99 10.67 5.75
CA TYR A 25 -1.91 10.03 6.67
C TYR A 25 -3.27 10.74 6.72
N ASN A 26 -3.27 12.07 6.78
CA ASN A 26 -4.51 12.86 6.80
C ASN A 26 -5.30 12.73 5.49
N GLU A 27 -4.62 12.73 4.34
CA GLU A 27 -5.27 12.50 3.04
C GLU A 27 -5.95 11.13 2.98
N LEU A 28 -5.23 10.08 3.37
CA LEU A 28 -5.73 8.71 3.37
C LEU A 28 -6.90 8.54 4.35
N SER A 29 -6.79 9.11 5.55
CA SER A 29 -7.86 9.07 6.56
C SER A 29 -9.12 9.81 6.08
N LYS A 30 -8.96 10.95 5.39
CA LYS A 30 -10.09 11.67 4.79
C LYS A 30 -10.76 10.85 3.69
N LYS A 31 -9.99 10.23 2.79
CA LYS A 31 -10.54 9.35 1.74
C LYS A 31 -11.28 8.15 2.35
N LEU A 32 -10.78 7.60 3.45
CA LEU A 32 -11.36 6.45 4.14
C LEU A 32 -12.61 6.81 4.98
N GLY A 33 -12.81 8.08 5.32
CA GLY A 33 -13.90 8.53 6.20
C GLY A 33 -13.68 8.24 7.69
N ARG A 34 -12.51 7.73 8.06
CA ARG A 34 -12.09 7.44 9.44
C ARG A 34 -10.56 7.49 9.53
N PRO A 35 -9.98 7.63 10.74
CA PRO A 35 -8.53 7.51 10.92
C PRO A 35 -7.99 6.24 10.26
N ALA A 36 -6.96 6.36 9.42
CA ALA A 36 -6.31 5.21 8.83
C ALA A 36 -5.62 4.38 9.93
N PRO A 37 -5.65 3.03 9.83
CA PRO A 37 -4.94 2.17 10.75
C PRO A 37 -3.42 2.36 10.64
N VAL A 38 -2.69 2.14 11.73
CA VAL A 38 -1.23 2.23 11.77
C VAL A 38 -0.68 1.00 12.50
N PRO A 39 0.14 0.15 11.86
CA PRO A 39 0.56 0.21 10.46
C PRO A 39 -0.55 -0.18 9.47
N SER A 40 -0.41 0.25 8.21
CA SER A 40 -1.30 -0.13 7.11
C SER A 40 -0.59 -0.05 5.75
N ILE A 41 -1.15 -0.73 4.75
CA ILE A 41 -0.69 -0.69 3.36
C ILE A 41 -1.87 -0.27 2.48
N PHE A 42 -1.64 0.77 1.68
CA PHE A 42 -2.56 1.23 0.65
C PHE A 42 -1.97 0.91 -0.72
N ILE A 43 -2.80 0.38 -1.63
CA ILE A 43 -2.42 0.07 -3.02
C ILE A 43 -3.40 0.84 -3.92
N ASP A 44 -2.86 1.62 -4.86
CA ASP A 44 -3.63 2.53 -5.73
C ASP A 44 -4.63 3.42 -4.97
N GLY A 45 -4.27 3.76 -3.73
CA GLY A 45 -5.03 4.65 -2.86
C GLY A 45 -6.13 3.97 -2.05
N ASP A 46 -6.28 2.65 -2.14
CA ASP A 46 -7.28 1.89 -1.37
C ASP A 46 -6.60 1.09 -0.24
N LEU A 47 -7.26 1.03 0.92
CA LEU A 47 -6.74 0.29 2.07
C LEU A 47 -6.84 -1.21 1.79
N VAL A 48 -5.69 -1.86 1.63
CA VAL A 48 -5.62 -3.31 1.37
C VAL A 48 -5.30 -4.08 2.63
N PHE A 49 -4.37 -3.58 3.45
CA PHE A 49 -4.00 -4.19 4.72
C PHE A 49 -4.11 -3.18 5.85
N ASP A 50 -4.92 -3.48 6.86
CA ASP A 50 -5.10 -2.67 8.07
C ASP A 50 -4.13 -3.04 9.21
N GLN A 51 -3.26 -4.01 8.95
CA GLN A 51 -2.15 -4.45 9.80
C GLN A 51 -0.96 -4.81 8.91
N THR A 52 0.20 -5.08 9.50
CA THR A 52 1.35 -5.60 8.73
C THR A 52 1.07 -7.06 8.35
N PRO A 53 0.95 -7.39 7.05
CA PRO A 53 0.73 -8.78 6.61
C PRO A 53 1.98 -9.64 6.77
N GLY A 54 1.79 -10.95 6.65
CA GLY A 54 2.91 -11.87 6.46
C GLY A 54 3.62 -11.62 5.13
N GLN A 55 4.90 -11.99 5.02
CA GLN A 55 5.67 -11.79 3.78
C GLN A 55 5.06 -12.55 2.59
N GLU A 56 4.70 -13.82 2.79
CA GLU A 56 4.11 -14.63 1.71
C GLU A 56 2.69 -14.16 1.35
N GLU A 57 1.89 -13.73 2.33
CA GLU A 57 0.57 -13.14 2.09
C GLU A 57 0.67 -11.88 1.21
N LEU A 58 1.59 -10.98 1.54
CA LEU A 58 1.82 -9.78 0.76
C LEU A 58 2.33 -10.12 -0.65
N ARG A 59 3.24 -11.10 -0.78
CA ARG A 59 3.76 -11.55 -2.07
C ARG A 59 2.63 -12.10 -2.95
N GLU A 60 1.86 -13.06 -2.45
CA GLU A 60 0.75 -13.65 -3.19
C GLU A 60 -0.28 -12.60 -3.63
N PHE A 61 -0.56 -11.63 -2.76
CA PHE A 61 -1.44 -10.51 -3.11
C PHE A 61 -0.88 -9.71 -4.28
N LEU A 62 0.38 -9.29 -4.20
CA LEU A 62 1.01 -8.45 -5.22
C LEU A 62 1.13 -9.18 -6.57
N GLU A 63 1.49 -10.46 -6.58
CA GLU A 63 1.54 -11.30 -7.78
C GLU A 63 0.18 -11.37 -8.49
N ARG A 64 -0.89 -11.62 -7.72
CA ARG A 64 -2.27 -11.62 -8.24
C ARG A 64 -2.69 -10.24 -8.74
N TYR A 65 -2.35 -9.19 -7.99
CA TYR A 65 -2.71 -7.82 -8.33
C TYR A 65 -2.08 -7.38 -9.66
N ILE A 66 -0.78 -7.61 -9.82
CA ILE A 66 -0.03 -7.29 -11.04
C ILE A 66 -0.55 -8.10 -12.23
N SER A 67 -0.78 -9.40 -12.04
CA SER A 67 -1.30 -10.27 -13.11
C SER A 67 -2.66 -9.80 -13.61
N ASN A 68 -3.54 -9.37 -12.69
CA ASN A 68 -4.87 -8.85 -13.03
C ASN A 68 -4.81 -7.45 -13.67
N ALA A 69 -3.80 -6.64 -13.36
CA ALA A 69 -3.60 -5.34 -13.98
C ALA A 69 -3.09 -5.48 -15.43
N ALA A 70 -2.21 -6.44 -15.69
CA ALA A 70 -1.66 -6.70 -17.03
C ALA A 70 -2.67 -7.34 -18.01
N GLY A 71 -3.75 -7.94 -17.51
CA GLY A 71 -4.81 -8.55 -18.33
C GLY A 71 -5.97 -7.61 -18.69
N LYS A 72 -5.87 -6.31 -18.39
CA LYS A 72 -6.92 -5.31 -18.61
C LYS A 72 -6.67 -4.35 -19.79
N ASP A 73 -5.77 -4.71 -20.71
CA ASP A 73 -5.59 -4.03 -22.00
C ASP A 73 -6.65 -4.44 -23.05
#